data_AF-A0A845Z555-F1
#
_entry.id   AF-A0A845Z555-F1
#
_cell.length_a   1.000
_cell.length_b   1.000
_cell.length_c   1.000
_cell.angle_alpha   90.00
_cell.angle_beta   90.00
_cell.angle_gamma   90.00
#
_symmetry.space_group_name_H-M   'P 1'
#
loop_
_entity.id
_entity.type
_entity.pdbx_description
1 polymer ?
#
loop_
_entity_poly.entity_id
_entity_poly.type
_entity_poly.pdbx_seq_one_letter_code
_entity_poly.pdbx_strand_id
1 'polypeptide(L)'
;MIAESFFLFSLFFHRIVTGVQPCALFSGANLMRADLIDAYLSFADLSFADFSGADLSNIKWNNQTKWSNTINLHEAIGVPEDLQQNPEFATAVAQSEAVSQQQE
;
A
#
# COMPACT_ATOMS: atom_id res chain seq x y z
N MET A 1 -9.83 -37.72 -4.29
CA MET A 1 -11.03 -36.93 -3.97
C MET A 1 -10.53 -35.68 -3.25
N ILE A 2 -10.01 -34.73 -4.04
CA ILE A 2 -10.42 -33.29 -4.06
C ILE A 2 -10.48 -32.71 -2.64
N ALA A 3 -9.34 -32.20 -2.15
CA ALA A 3 -9.00 -30.77 -2.10
C ALA A 3 -9.65 -30.06 -0.90
N GLU A 4 -9.05 -30.26 0.28
CA GLU A 4 -9.24 -29.43 1.48
C GLU A 4 -7.90 -28.75 1.80
N SER A 5 -7.23 -28.24 0.78
CA SER A 5 -6.20 -27.21 0.87
C SER A 5 -6.83 -25.93 0.31
N PHE A 6 -6.49 -24.77 0.88
CA PHE A 6 -6.88 -23.41 0.44
C PHE A 6 -8.02 -22.69 1.17
N PHE A 7 -8.60 -23.18 2.27
CA PHE A 7 -9.60 -22.41 3.03
C PHE A 7 -9.12 -21.73 4.32
N LEU A 8 -7.80 -21.64 4.53
CA LEU A 8 -7.22 -20.77 5.58
C LEU A 8 -6.46 -19.55 5.03
N PHE A 9 -6.42 -19.36 3.70
CA PHE A 9 -5.81 -18.16 3.10
C PHE A 9 -6.81 -17.00 2.94
N SER A 10 -8.12 -17.27 3.02
CA SER A 10 -9.18 -16.28 2.76
C SER A 10 -9.66 -15.52 4.00
N LEU A 11 -9.28 -15.95 5.22
CA LEU A 11 -9.73 -15.30 6.46
C LEU A 11 -8.64 -14.50 7.20
N PHE A 12 -7.42 -14.42 6.66
CA PHE A 12 -6.38 -13.49 7.14
C PHE A 12 -6.33 -12.19 6.35
N PHE A 13 -7.08 -12.08 5.24
CA PHE A 13 -6.98 -10.99 4.28
C PHE A 13 -8.27 -10.15 4.15
N HIS A 14 -9.15 -10.18 5.16
CA HIS A 14 -10.42 -9.44 5.13
C HIS A 14 -10.66 -8.54 6.36
N ARG A 15 -9.62 -8.26 7.16
CA ARG A 15 -9.76 -7.33 8.28
C ARG A 15 -8.50 -6.61 8.75
N ILE A 16 -7.80 -6.00 7.81
CA ILE A 16 -6.96 -4.84 8.10
C ILE A 16 -7.71 -3.70 7.42
N VAL A 17 -8.78 -3.14 7.98
CA VAL A 17 -8.75 -1.96 8.85
C VAL A 17 -10.15 -1.80 9.47
N THR A 18 -10.43 -2.40 10.63
CA THR A 18 -11.59 -1.97 11.45
C THR A 18 -11.15 -1.76 12.89
N GLY A 19 -10.75 -0.53 13.21
CA GLY A 19 -10.52 -0.15 14.60
C GLY A 19 -9.50 0.96 14.76
N VAL A 20 -9.98 2.20 14.83
CA VAL A 20 -9.45 3.31 15.64
C VAL A 20 -7.92 3.30 15.87
N GLN A 21 -7.15 3.90 14.96
CA GLN A 21 -5.79 4.36 15.26
C GLN A 21 -5.54 5.68 14.50
N PRO A 22 -5.42 6.83 15.18
CA PRO A 22 -5.09 8.11 14.56
C PRO A 22 -3.63 8.23 14.04
N CYS A 23 -2.85 7.14 14.05
CA CYS A 23 -1.55 7.01 13.39
C CYS A 23 -1.32 5.51 13.10
N ALA A 24 -1.61 5.03 11.89
CA ALA A 24 -1.28 3.67 11.52
C ALA A 24 0.20 3.60 11.09
N LEU A 25 1.06 3.01 11.92
CA LEU A 25 2.49 2.82 11.61
C LEU A 25 2.66 1.55 10.78
N PHE A 26 2.70 1.69 9.47
CA PHE A 26 3.00 0.62 8.52
C PHE A 26 4.43 0.72 7.98
N SER A 27 5.32 1.40 8.71
CA SER A 27 6.68 1.58 8.26
C SER A 27 7.40 0.22 8.14
N GLY A 28 7.92 -0.08 6.96
CA GLY A 28 8.52 -1.39 6.66
C GLY A 28 7.52 -2.55 6.52
N ALA A 29 6.22 -2.28 6.43
CA ALA A 29 5.22 -3.32 6.24
C ALA A 29 5.35 -3.97 4.86
N ASN A 30 5.20 -5.30 4.83
CA ASN A 30 5.06 -6.03 3.58
C ASN A 30 3.59 -5.97 3.13
N LEU A 31 3.30 -5.13 2.15
CA LEU A 31 1.98 -4.98 1.52
C LEU A 31 2.00 -5.54 0.09
N MET A 32 2.93 -6.45 -0.21
CA MET A 32 3.01 -7.09 -1.52
C MET A 32 1.69 -7.78 -1.85
N ARG A 33 1.08 -7.40 -2.99
CA ARG A 33 -0.23 -7.89 -3.45
C ARG A 33 -1.35 -7.71 -2.42
N ALA A 34 -1.23 -6.71 -1.55
CA ALA A 34 -2.28 -6.41 -0.60
C ALA A 34 -3.48 -5.78 -1.31
N ASP A 35 -4.65 -6.36 -1.06
CA ASP A 35 -5.94 -5.73 -1.31
C ASP A 35 -6.17 -4.63 -0.25
N LEU A 36 -5.93 -3.37 -0.63
CA LEU A 36 -6.21 -2.19 0.18
C LEU A 36 -7.45 -1.46 -0.32
N ILE A 37 -8.34 -2.15 -1.03
CA ILE A 37 -9.57 -1.56 -1.56
C ILE A 37 -10.39 -1.00 -0.38
N ASP A 38 -10.83 0.25 -0.51
CA ASP A 38 -11.58 0.99 0.54
C ASP A 38 -10.83 1.20 1.87
N ALA A 39 -9.51 1.01 1.92
CA ALA A 39 -8.75 1.16 3.16
C ALA A 39 -8.62 2.63 3.62
N TYR A 40 -8.63 2.84 4.94
CA TYR A 40 -8.38 4.15 5.55
C TYR A 40 -6.89 4.31 5.91
N LEU A 41 -6.16 5.05 5.08
CA LEU A 41 -4.72 5.36 5.22
C LEU A 41 -4.45 6.80 5.67
N SER A 42 -5.48 7.55 6.07
CA SER A 42 -5.33 8.90 6.59
C SER A 42 -4.39 8.90 7.80
N PHE A 43 -3.40 9.79 7.83
CA PHE A 43 -2.36 9.87 8.88
C PHE A 43 -1.47 8.62 9.00
N ALA A 44 -1.49 7.70 8.04
CA ALA A 44 -0.66 6.51 8.07
C ALA A 44 0.81 6.84 7.76
N ASP A 45 1.74 6.19 8.44
CA ASP A 45 3.16 6.21 8.12
C ASP A 45 3.47 4.95 7.29
N LEU A 46 3.57 5.09 5.96
CA LEU A 46 3.84 3.99 5.03
C LEU A 46 5.32 3.96 4.63
N SER A 47 6.19 4.69 5.33
CA SER A 47 7.59 4.80 4.95
C SER A 47 8.29 3.44 4.93
N PHE A 48 9.03 3.12 3.87
CA PHE A 48 9.67 1.81 3.67
C PHE A 48 8.72 0.62 3.49
N ALA A 49 7.41 0.83 3.40
CA ALA A 49 6.49 -0.26 3.08
C ALA A 49 6.65 -0.71 1.62
N ASP A 50 6.49 -2.02 1.37
CA ASP A 50 6.57 -2.62 0.04
C ASP A 50 5.17 -2.75 -0.57
N PHE A 51 4.95 -2.05 -1.69
CA PHE A 51 3.69 -1.98 -2.42
C PHE A 51 3.69 -2.80 -3.73
N SER A 52 4.64 -3.71 -3.94
CA SER A 52 4.69 -4.56 -5.14
C SER A 52 3.35 -5.22 -5.46
N GLY A 53 2.67 -4.74 -6.50
CA GLY A 53 1.36 -5.23 -6.94
C GLY A 53 0.21 -5.02 -5.95
N ALA A 54 0.33 -4.10 -5.00
CA ALA A 54 -0.75 -3.74 -4.08
C ALA A 54 -1.89 -2.99 -4.81
N ASP A 55 -3.14 -3.24 -4.44
CA ASP A 55 -4.31 -2.54 -5.00
C ASP A 55 -4.73 -1.38 -4.09
N LEU A 56 -4.55 -0.15 -4.58
CA LEU A 56 -4.88 1.09 -3.88
C LEU A 56 -6.25 1.67 -4.30
N SER A 57 -7.12 0.88 -4.92
CA SER A 57 -8.41 1.39 -5.41
C SER A 57 -9.28 1.94 -4.26
N ASN A 58 -9.76 3.17 -4.43
CA ASN A 58 -10.66 3.86 -3.49
C ASN A 58 -10.13 4.03 -2.05
N ILE A 59 -8.81 4.04 -1.84
CA ILE A 59 -8.24 4.34 -0.52
C ILE A 59 -8.61 5.75 -0.02
N LYS A 60 -8.76 5.89 1.29
CA LYS A 60 -8.93 7.19 1.96
C LYS A 60 -7.61 7.65 2.55
N TRP A 61 -6.96 8.60 1.90
CA TRP A 61 -5.69 9.20 2.31
C TRP A 61 -5.85 10.70 2.60
N ASN A 62 -4.86 11.30 3.23
CA ASN A 62 -4.79 12.76 3.43
C ASN A 62 -3.34 13.26 3.31
N ASN A 63 -3.12 14.57 3.37
CA ASN A 63 -1.78 15.18 3.31
C ASN A 63 -0.86 14.86 4.50
N GLN A 64 -1.30 14.00 5.42
CA GLN A 64 -0.51 13.54 6.56
C GLN A 64 -0.08 12.09 6.39
N THR A 65 -0.59 11.40 5.36
CA THR A 65 -0.11 10.08 4.96
C THR A 65 1.30 10.21 4.41
N LYS A 66 2.26 9.51 5.01
CA LYS A 66 3.65 9.55 4.56
C LYS A 66 3.91 8.48 3.51
N TRP A 67 4.25 8.91 2.31
CA TRP A 67 4.63 8.05 1.19
C TRP A 67 6.16 8.00 0.99
N SER A 68 6.92 8.72 1.80
CA SER A 68 8.37 8.80 1.66
C SER A 68 9.05 7.45 1.81
N ASN A 69 10.00 7.15 0.92
CA ASN A 69 10.81 5.93 0.93
C ASN A 69 10.01 4.62 0.78
N THR A 70 8.80 4.64 0.23
CA THR A 70 8.07 3.41 -0.11
C THR A 70 8.82 2.61 -1.17
N ILE A 71 8.72 1.28 -1.09
CA ILE A 71 9.36 0.33 -2.00
C ILE A 71 8.32 -0.14 -3.02
N ASN A 72 8.72 -0.22 -4.30
CA ASN A 72 7.88 -0.70 -5.40
C ASN A 72 6.51 -0.02 -5.50
N LEU A 73 6.42 1.25 -5.10
CA LEU A 73 5.17 2.02 -5.17
C LEU A 73 4.71 2.24 -6.62
N HIS A 74 5.65 2.33 -7.56
CA HIS A 74 5.37 2.36 -9.00
C HIS A 74 4.73 1.06 -9.54
N GLU A 75 4.80 -0.05 -8.82
CA GLU A 75 4.12 -1.31 -9.17
C GLU A 75 2.72 -1.42 -8.58
N ALA A 76 2.29 -0.46 -7.75
CA ALA A 76 0.96 -0.46 -7.20
C ALA A 76 -0.08 -0.28 -8.32
N ILE A 77 -1.21 -0.97 -8.20
CA ILE A 77 -2.33 -0.92 -9.13
C ILE A 77 -3.51 -0.19 -8.51
N GLY A 78 -4.44 0.29 -9.34
CA GLY A 78 -5.65 0.93 -8.85
C GLY A 78 -5.43 2.29 -8.17
N VAL A 79 -4.29 2.95 -8.41
CA VAL A 79 -3.97 4.24 -7.77
C VAL A 79 -5.01 5.30 -8.14
N PRO A 80 -5.74 5.88 -7.16
CA PRO A 80 -6.78 6.86 -7.45
C PRO A 80 -6.19 8.14 -8.05
N GLU A 81 -6.89 8.73 -9.02
CA GLU A 81 -6.41 9.90 -9.77
C GLU A 81 -6.08 11.10 -8.86
N ASP A 82 -6.89 11.33 -7.83
CA ASP A 82 -6.65 12.38 -6.84
C ASP A 82 -5.31 12.20 -6.09
N LEU A 83 -4.88 10.95 -5.86
CA LEU A 83 -3.61 10.65 -5.21
C LEU A 83 -2.43 10.87 -6.16
N GLN A 84 -2.60 10.59 -7.44
CA GLN A 84 -1.58 10.85 -8.46
C GLN A 84 -1.28 12.35 -8.61
N GLN A 85 -2.25 13.21 -8.32
CA GLN A 85 -2.07 14.67 -8.30
C GLN A 85 -1.29 15.17 -7.08
N ASN A 86 -1.10 14.33 -6.06
CA ASN A 86 -0.35 14.71 -4.88
C ASN A 86 1.17 14.72 -5.16
N PRO A 87 1.87 15.84 -4.91
CA PRO A 87 3.30 15.95 -5.19
C PRO A 87 4.16 15.02 -4.32
N GLU A 88 3.74 14.73 -3.09
CA GLU A 88 4.45 13.80 -2.19
C GLU A 88 4.37 12.36 -2.74
N PHE A 89 3.18 11.94 -3.18
CA PHE A 89 2.99 10.63 -3.79
C PHE A 89 3.77 10.50 -5.11
N ALA A 90 3.68 11.49 -6.00
CA ALA A 90 4.43 11.47 -7.26
C ALA A 90 5.95 11.40 -7.02
N THR A 91 6.45 12.11 -6.00
CA THR A 91 7.87 12.04 -5.61
C THR A 91 8.24 10.66 -5.08
N ALA A 92 7.39 10.05 -4.26
CA ALA A 92 7.59 8.71 -3.73
C ALA A 92 7.62 7.64 -4.84
N VAL A 93 6.72 7.74 -5.81
CA VAL A 93 6.71 6.86 -6.99
C VAL A 93 8.02 6.99 -7.76
N ALA A 94 8.42 8.21 -8.09
CA ALA A 94 9.66 8.47 -8.83
C ALA A 94 10.92 8.00 -8.07
N GLN A 95 10.95 8.17 -6.74
CA GLN A 95 12.02 7.65 -5.90
C GLN A 95 12.05 6.12 -5.92
N SER A 96 10.89 5.47 -5.78
CA SER A 96 10.80 4.01 -5.79
C SER A 96 11.25 3.41 -7.12
N GLU A 97 10.89 4.03 -8.24
CA GLU A 97 11.29 3.61 -9.59
C GLU A 97 12.81 3.77 -9.78
N ALA A 98 13.37 4.91 -9.35
CA ALA A 98 14.80 5.16 -9.43
C ALA A 98 15.62 4.15 -8.58
N VAL A 99 15.09 3.72 -7.44
CA VAL A 99 15.73 2.69 -6.60
C VAL A 99 15.70 1.33 -7.29
N SER A 100 14.58 0.93 -7.89
CA SER A 100 14.48 -0.35 -8.60
C SER A 100 15.38 -0.42 -9.83
N GLN A 101 15.54 0.70 -10.57
CA GLN A 101 16.45 0.74 -11.72
C GLN A 101 17.94 0.79 -11.38
N GLN A 102 18.32 1.09 -10.14
CA GLN A 102 19.71 1.05 -9.70
C GLN A 102 20.18 -0.37 -9.30
N GLN A 103 19.29 -1.36 -9.37
CA GLN A 103 19.54 -2.70 -8.86
C GLN A 103 19.66 -3.79 -9.95
N GLU A 104 19.77 -3.39 -11.23
CA GLU A 104 20.07 -4.26 -12.38
C GLU A 104 21.55 -4.24 -12.79
#